data_AF-A0AAJ6DQL4-F1
#
_entry.id   AF-A0AAJ6DQL4-F1
#
_cell.length_a   1.000
_cell.length_b   1.000
_cell.length_c   1.000
_cell.angle_alpha   90.00
_cell.angle_beta   90.00
_cell.angle_gamma   90.00
#
_symmetry.space_group_name_H-M   'P 1'
#
loop_
_entity.id
_entity.type
_entity.pdbx_description
1 polymer ?
#
loop_
_entity_poly.entity_id
_entity_poly.type
_entity_poly.pdbx_seq_one_letter_code
_entity_poly.pdbx_strand_id
1 'polypeptide(L)'
;MRLIGGESTGSYARRLAEANHIPLHEFWSMFGAPLRPGALPSDPRYSDGYLNAAALERLAVMAGRNVGELQCALPNVRPERLLSGGRGPVWDWPWDTSGCFLVRVCEMCALIKGTAQNAYLAAEATWQVCARHGRWLDNRREPDAAALRLAALPEVVEAHRKRLLFERRLGAGGRVLFADAYAITSCWWNLPSLNARVWHRRRRAVGRAGEDELRVAPLVFYPEAVRLAGLLAARERQRLRRTLTAESQAAWVERVTGLLEAWDIRLPEGLMMIAIWARRHPPLDEPRPGERADASRPARGRRRPLPLSAGYAPHALDATLGERSCLPFRLSADLSPAPGGWRLDGLT
;
A
#
# COMPACT_ATOMS: atom_id res chain seq x y z
N MET A 1 23.15 -8.83 -14.19
CA MET A 1 21.66 -8.85 -14.08
C MET A 1 21.10 -7.45 -13.80
N ARG A 2 19.92 -7.08 -14.34
CA ARG A 2 19.28 -5.76 -14.10
C ARG A 2 18.32 -5.81 -12.89
N LEU A 3 18.36 -4.76 -12.06
CA LEU A 3 17.44 -4.58 -10.93
C LEU A 3 16.01 -4.25 -11.42
N ILE A 4 15.02 -4.82 -10.72
CA ILE A 4 13.60 -4.46 -10.84
C ILE A 4 13.22 -3.68 -9.58
N GLY A 5 12.78 -2.44 -9.74
CA GLY A 5 12.39 -1.61 -8.60
C GLY A 5 11.15 -2.18 -7.91
N GLY A 6 11.24 -2.34 -6.59
CA GLY A 6 10.20 -2.94 -5.74
C GLY A 6 10.26 -4.47 -5.65
N GLU A 7 11.24 -5.12 -6.26
CA GLU A 7 11.39 -6.58 -6.21
C GLU A 7 11.65 -7.08 -4.79
N SER A 8 11.08 -8.25 -4.45
CA SER A 8 11.31 -8.92 -3.17
C SER A 8 12.73 -9.51 -3.12
N THR A 9 13.31 -9.63 -1.92
CA THR A 9 14.70 -10.09 -1.77
C THR A 9 14.88 -11.52 -2.26
N GLY A 10 13.92 -12.41 -1.94
CA GLY A 10 13.86 -13.79 -2.38
C GLY A 10 13.72 -13.92 -3.89
N SER A 11 12.87 -13.11 -4.52
CA SER A 11 12.74 -13.06 -5.98
C SER A 11 14.04 -12.64 -6.65
N TYR A 12 14.68 -11.60 -6.13
CA TYR A 12 15.96 -11.11 -6.63
C TYR A 12 17.08 -12.15 -6.47
N ALA A 13 17.17 -12.77 -5.28
CA ALA A 13 18.16 -13.80 -4.98
C ALA A 13 17.99 -15.03 -5.88
N ARG A 14 16.76 -15.48 -6.14
CA ARG A 14 16.49 -16.59 -7.07
C ARG A 14 16.99 -16.29 -8.47
N ARG A 15 16.63 -15.11 -9.01
CA ARG A 15 17.09 -14.70 -10.34
C ARG A 15 18.62 -14.60 -10.41
N LEU A 16 19.25 -14.12 -9.35
CA LEU A 16 20.71 -14.03 -9.27
C LEU A 16 21.34 -15.42 -9.21
N ALA A 17 20.79 -16.34 -8.43
CA ALA A 17 21.25 -17.73 -8.34
C ALA A 17 21.16 -18.43 -9.71
N GLU A 18 20.01 -18.34 -10.37
CA GLU A 18 19.78 -18.96 -11.68
C GLU A 18 20.68 -18.36 -12.77
N ALA A 19 20.91 -17.04 -12.75
CA ALA A 19 21.84 -16.39 -13.67
C ALA A 19 23.30 -16.86 -13.49
N ASN A 20 23.63 -17.47 -12.35
CA ASN A 20 24.94 -18.05 -12.06
C ASN A 20 24.91 -19.59 -12.02
N HIS A 21 23.78 -20.22 -12.39
CA HIS A 21 23.58 -21.67 -12.32
C HIS A 21 23.82 -22.29 -10.92
N ILE A 22 23.52 -21.54 -9.86
CA ILE A 22 23.66 -21.99 -8.47
C ILE A 22 22.27 -22.39 -7.94
N PRO A 23 22.10 -23.59 -7.33
CA PRO A 23 20.87 -23.95 -6.63
C PRO A 23 20.51 -22.93 -5.53
N LEU A 24 19.23 -22.60 -5.38
CA LEU A 24 18.79 -21.55 -4.46
C LEU A 24 19.29 -21.78 -3.02
N HIS A 25 19.22 -23.00 -2.51
CA HIS A 25 19.64 -23.32 -1.15
C HIS A 25 21.16 -23.13 -0.93
N GLU A 26 21.99 -23.48 -1.92
CA GLU A 26 23.43 -23.22 -1.90
C GLU A 26 23.71 -21.72 -1.96
N PHE A 27 22.98 -21.01 -2.82
CA PHE A 27 23.12 -19.56 -2.95
C PHE A 27 22.82 -18.82 -1.65
N TRP A 28 21.77 -19.21 -0.92
CA TRP A 28 21.46 -18.61 0.38
C TRP A 28 22.51 -18.87 1.45
N SER A 29 23.17 -20.03 1.40
CA SER A 29 24.29 -20.37 2.29
C SER A 29 25.51 -19.48 2.07
N MET A 30 25.67 -18.90 0.87
CA MET A 30 26.72 -17.92 0.58
C MET A 30 26.48 -16.57 1.27
N PHE A 31 25.21 -16.20 1.53
CA PHE A 31 24.88 -14.98 2.26
C PHE A 31 25.28 -15.06 3.71
N GLY A 32 25.16 -16.22 4.35
CA GLY A 32 25.35 -16.37 5.79
C GLY A 32 24.64 -17.59 6.35
N ALA A 33 24.61 -17.68 7.68
CA ALA A 33 23.91 -18.76 8.38
C ALA A 33 22.40 -18.47 8.48
N PRO A 34 21.53 -19.49 8.41
CA PRO A 34 20.12 -19.32 8.73
C PRO A 34 19.94 -18.91 10.20
N LEU A 35 19.03 -17.97 10.46
CA LEU A 35 18.70 -17.50 11.80
C LEU A 35 17.99 -18.59 12.62
N ARG A 36 17.13 -19.38 11.97
CA ARG A 36 16.43 -20.52 12.58
C ARG A 36 17.10 -21.83 12.17
N PRO A 37 17.40 -22.75 13.11
CA PRO A 37 17.92 -24.07 12.76
C PRO A 37 17.01 -24.79 11.76
N GLY A 38 17.60 -25.32 10.69
CA GLY A 38 16.86 -26.02 9.63
C GLY A 38 16.02 -25.12 8.71
N ALA A 39 16.13 -23.79 8.80
CA ALA A 39 15.49 -22.92 7.82
C ALA A 39 16.07 -23.17 6.43
N LEU A 40 15.17 -23.29 5.45
CA LEU A 40 15.50 -23.45 4.04
C LEU A 40 14.80 -22.34 3.25
N PRO A 41 15.44 -21.78 2.21
CA PRO A 41 14.76 -20.84 1.34
C PRO A 41 13.58 -21.54 0.66
N SER A 42 12.40 -20.92 0.75
CA SER A 42 11.20 -21.40 0.08
C SER A 42 11.07 -20.77 -1.30
N ASP A 43 9.97 -21.09 -1.99
CA ASP A 43 9.68 -20.48 -3.28
C ASP A 43 9.25 -19.00 -3.09
N PRO A 44 9.92 -18.03 -3.75
CA PRO A 44 9.58 -16.60 -3.74
C PRO A 44 8.16 -16.23 -4.15
N ARG A 45 7.35 -17.19 -4.60
CA ARG A 45 5.91 -17.03 -4.81
C ARG A 45 5.13 -16.89 -3.49
N TYR A 46 5.59 -17.58 -2.45
CA TYR A 46 4.82 -17.79 -1.22
C TYR A 46 5.33 -17.00 -0.03
N SER A 47 6.65 -16.79 0.03
CA SER A 47 7.33 -16.09 1.12
C SER A 47 8.60 -15.39 0.62
N ASP A 48 9.21 -14.57 1.48
CA ASP A 48 10.40 -13.78 1.13
C ASP A 48 11.52 -13.99 2.14
N GLY A 49 12.75 -13.75 1.70
CA GLY A 49 13.93 -13.82 2.55
C GLY A 49 14.32 -12.45 3.12
N TYR A 50 14.75 -12.44 4.38
CA TYR A 50 15.19 -11.27 5.13
C TYR A 50 16.66 -11.44 5.50
N LEU A 51 17.39 -10.33 5.52
CA LEU A 51 18.84 -10.29 5.73
C LEU A 51 19.17 -9.38 6.91
N ASN A 52 20.24 -9.67 7.64
CA ASN A 52 20.88 -8.64 8.45
C ASN A 52 21.85 -7.79 7.59
N ALA A 53 22.43 -6.74 8.17
CA ALA A 53 23.34 -5.84 7.45
C ALA A 53 24.55 -6.56 6.82
N ALA A 54 25.19 -7.48 7.56
CA ALA A 54 26.36 -8.21 7.07
C ALA A 54 26.02 -9.17 5.91
N ALA A 55 24.84 -9.81 5.94
CA ALA A 55 24.38 -10.64 4.83
C ALA A 55 24.02 -9.79 3.58
N LEU A 56 23.49 -8.58 3.78
CA LEU A 56 23.24 -7.63 2.70
C LEU A 56 24.55 -7.17 2.03
N GLU A 57 25.62 -6.93 2.79
CA GLU A 57 26.94 -6.61 2.21
C GLU A 57 27.45 -7.74 1.32
N ARG A 58 27.28 -9.00 1.74
CA ARG A 58 27.63 -10.15 0.90
C ARG A 58 26.78 -10.25 -0.36
N LEU A 59 25.47 -10.03 -0.25
CA LEU A 59 24.59 -9.95 -1.42
C LEU A 59 25.04 -8.84 -2.38
N ALA A 60 25.44 -7.67 -1.87
CA ALA A 60 25.95 -6.57 -2.67
C ALA A 60 27.20 -6.97 -3.47
N VAL A 61 28.17 -7.61 -2.81
CA VAL A 61 29.38 -8.15 -3.46
C VAL A 61 29.02 -9.16 -4.56
N MET A 62 28.19 -10.15 -4.25
CA MET A 62 27.79 -11.17 -5.23
C MET A 62 26.97 -10.60 -6.40
N ALA A 63 26.19 -9.55 -6.15
CA ALA A 63 25.42 -8.86 -7.17
C ALA A 63 26.28 -7.94 -8.06
N GLY A 64 27.52 -7.65 -7.67
CA GLY A 64 28.33 -6.58 -8.28
C GLY A 64 27.67 -5.22 -8.12
N ARG A 65 27.07 -4.95 -6.96
CA ARG A 65 26.32 -3.73 -6.62
C ARG A 65 26.79 -3.16 -5.30
N ASN A 66 26.51 -1.89 -5.06
CA ASN A 66 26.65 -1.36 -3.71
C ASN A 66 25.34 -1.57 -2.91
N VAL A 67 25.46 -1.53 -1.58
CA VAL A 67 24.34 -1.70 -0.66
C VAL A 67 23.23 -0.68 -0.91
N GLY A 68 23.58 0.58 -1.20
CA GLY A 68 22.62 1.65 -1.48
C GLY A 68 21.75 1.40 -2.72
N GLU A 69 22.33 0.85 -3.80
CA GLU A 69 21.59 0.45 -5.00
C GLU A 69 20.58 -0.65 -4.68
N LEU A 70 20.98 -1.64 -3.89
CA LEU A 70 20.09 -2.72 -3.45
C LEU A 70 18.98 -2.20 -2.54
N GLN A 71 19.28 -1.34 -1.58
CA GLN A 71 18.29 -0.72 -0.69
C GLN A 71 17.31 0.20 -1.42
N CYS A 72 17.77 0.85 -2.49
CA CYS A 72 16.91 1.65 -3.36
C CYS A 72 15.94 0.76 -4.17
N ALA A 73 16.41 -0.41 -4.64
CA ALA A 73 15.64 -1.28 -5.51
C ALA A 73 14.75 -2.28 -4.76
N LEU A 74 15.21 -2.83 -3.64
CA LEU A 74 14.60 -3.94 -2.90
C LEU A 74 14.02 -3.42 -1.58
N PRO A 75 12.67 -3.39 -1.40
CA PRO A 75 12.08 -2.84 -0.19
C PRO A 75 12.48 -3.58 1.09
N ASN A 76 12.66 -4.90 1.03
CA ASN A 76 12.90 -5.75 2.20
C ASN A 76 14.36 -5.77 2.69
N VAL A 77 15.28 -5.03 2.05
CA VAL A 77 16.66 -4.87 2.54
C VAL A 77 16.96 -3.46 3.05
N ARG A 78 15.94 -2.59 3.12
CA ARG A 78 16.07 -1.26 3.70
C ARG A 78 16.42 -1.35 5.20
N PRO A 79 17.14 -0.35 5.76
CA PRO A 79 17.62 -0.40 7.13
C PRO A 79 16.56 -0.81 8.16
N GLU A 80 15.34 -0.28 8.03
CA GLU A 80 14.21 -0.55 8.92
C GLU A 80 13.63 -1.98 8.82
N ARG A 81 13.98 -2.74 7.78
CA ARG A 81 13.53 -4.13 7.55
C ARG A 81 14.64 -5.17 7.70
N LEU A 82 15.86 -4.75 8.03
CA LEU A 82 16.95 -5.68 8.28
C LEU A 82 16.71 -6.44 9.59
N LEU A 83 17.13 -7.70 9.60
CA LEU A 83 17.15 -8.51 10.81
C LEU A 83 18.08 -7.88 11.84
N SER A 84 17.61 -7.83 13.10
CA SER A 84 18.40 -7.34 14.22
C SER A 84 19.53 -8.30 14.58
N GLY A 85 20.76 -7.78 14.61
CA GLY A 85 21.89 -8.43 15.28
C GLY A 85 22.44 -9.70 14.63
N GLY A 86 23.45 -10.28 15.30
CA GLY A 86 24.26 -11.42 14.86
C GLY A 86 25.75 -11.09 14.87
N ARG A 87 26.61 -12.01 15.32
CA ARG A 87 28.09 -11.86 15.25
C ARG A 87 28.64 -11.99 13.82
N GLY A 88 27.77 -12.22 12.85
CA GLY A 88 28.13 -12.44 11.46
C GLY A 88 26.90 -12.31 10.55
N PRO A 89 27.05 -12.64 9.27
CA PRO A 89 25.97 -12.53 8.32
C PRO A 89 24.95 -13.63 8.54
N VAL A 90 23.69 -13.23 8.69
CA VAL A 90 22.55 -14.14 8.90
C VAL A 90 21.38 -13.75 8.02
N TRP A 91 20.55 -14.75 7.73
CA TRP A 91 19.32 -14.58 6.98
C TRP A 91 18.18 -15.36 7.62
N ASP A 92 16.95 -14.97 7.31
CA ASP A 92 15.75 -15.72 7.68
C ASP A 92 14.77 -15.78 6.49
N TRP A 93 13.93 -16.81 6.48
CA TRP A 93 12.89 -17.00 5.48
C TRP A 93 11.57 -17.39 6.17
N PRO A 94 10.88 -16.43 6.82
CA PRO A 94 9.61 -16.68 7.47
C PRO A 94 8.54 -17.11 6.46
N TRP A 95 7.54 -17.87 6.92
CA TRP A 95 6.41 -18.25 6.08
C TRP A 95 5.48 -17.06 5.83
N ASP A 96 5.41 -16.13 6.79
CA ASP A 96 4.71 -14.87 6.69
C ASP A 96 5.67 -13.74 6.24
N THR A 97 5.28 -13.01 5.20
CA THR A 97 6.01 -11.81 4.79
C THR A 97 5.49 -10.62 5.57
N SER A 98 5.94 -10.48 6.82
CA SER A 98 5.46 -9.39 7.67
C SER A 98 5.65 -8.02 6.98
N GLY A 99 4.59 -7.22 6.96
CA GLY A 99 4.61 -5.86 6.40
C GLY A 99 4.62 -5.75 4.87
N CYS A 100 4.45 -6.82 4.09
CA CYS A 100 4.21 -6.72 2.65
C CYS A 100 3.49 -7.95 2.07
N PHE A 101 3.03 -7.80 0.82
CA PHE A 101 2.50 -8.88 0.00
C PHE A 101 3.41 -9.12 -1.20
N LEU A 102 3.47 -10.36 -1.65
CA LEU A 102 4.18 -10.73 -2.87
C LEU A 102 3.23 -10.65 -4.06
N VAL A 103 3.47 -9.70 -4.95
CA VAL A 103 2.66 -9.43 -6.15
C VAL A 103 3.52 -9.69 -7.38
N ARG A 104 3.01 -10.39 -8.38
CA ARG A 104 3.79 -10.68 -9.60
C ARG A 104 4.26 -9.39 -10.27
N VAL A 105 5.51 -9.34 -10.70
CA VAL A 105 6.02 -8.26 -11.56
C VAL A 105 5.25 -8.29 -12.89
N CYS A 106 4.98 -7.12 -13.46
CA CYS A 106 4.41 -7.04 -14.79
C CYS A 106 5.29 -7.77 -15.82
N GLU A 107 4.72 -8.75 -16.53
CA GLU A 107 5.42 -9.57 -17.53
C GLU A 107 6.21 -8.73 -18.55
N MET A 108 5.64 -7.62 -19.03
CA MET A 108 6.31 -6.74 -19.99
C MET A 108 7.48 -5.99 -19.35
N CYS A 109 7.36 -5.57 -18.09
CA CYS A 109 8.48 -4.97 -17.36
C CYS A 109 9.60 -6.00 -17.13
N ALA A 110 9.22 -7.24 -16.80
CA ALA A 110 10.15 -8.35 -16.56
C ALA A 110 10.96 -8.65 -17.84
N LEU A 111 10.27 -8.78 -18.98
CA LEU A 111 10.89 -9.01 -20.29
C LEU A 111 11.86 -7.88 -20.68
N ILE A 112 11.48 -6.61 -20.52
CA ILE A 112 12.36 -5.45 -20.80
C ILE A 112 13.61 -5.46 -19.90
N LYS A 113 13.52 -6.06 -18.72
CA LYS A 113 14.64 -6.21 -17.78
C LYS A 113 15.44 -7.50 -17.99
N GLY A 114 15.11 -8.27 -19.02
CA GLY A 114 15.83 -9.47 -19.42
C GLY A 114 15.53 -10.68 -18.53
N THR A 115 14.32 -10.76 -17.96
CA THR A 115 13.89 -11.94 -17.20
C THR A 115 12.57 -12.48 -17.76
N ALA A 116 12.57 -13.76 -18.13
CA ALA A 116 11.37 -14.51 -18.51
C ALA A 116 10.69 -15.17 -17.29
N GLN A 117 11.36 -15.16 -16.13
CA GLN A 117 10.87 -15.79 -14.91
C GLN A 117 9.84 -14.92 -14.20
N ASN A 118 8.99 -15.58 -13.41
CA ASN A 118 8.07 -14.93 -12.48
C ASN A 118 8.88 -14.21 -11.39
N ALA A 119 9.12 -12.91 -11.56
CA ALA A 119 9.63 -12.06 -10.50
C ALA A 119 8.47 -11.57 -9.61
N TYR A 120 8.74 -11.31 -8.33
CA TYR A 120 7.75 -10.87 -7.34
C TYR A 120 8.16 -9.54 -6.71
N LEU A 121 7.20 -8.64 -6.57
CA LEU A 121 7.32 -7.35 -5.90
C LEU A 121 6.94 -7.52 -4.43
N ALA A 122 7.68 -6.85 -3.54
CA ALA A 122 7.22 -6.58 -2.18
C ALA A 122 6.30 -5.35 -2.22
N ALA A 123 4.98 -5.59 -2.20
CA ALA A 123 3.95 -4.58 -2.31
C ALA A 123 3.26 -4.31 -0.96
N GLU A 124 2.79 -3.08 -0.76
CA GLU A 124 2.06 -2.71 0.48
C GLU A 124 0.62 -3.24 0.50
N ALA A 125 0.09 -3.66 -0.65
CA ALA A 125 -1.25 -4.23 -0.80
C ALA A 125 -1.15 -5.55 -1.55
N THR A 126 -2.22 -6.35 -1.51
CA THR A 126 -2.37 -7.60 -2.29
C THR A 126 -2.37 -7.39 -3.81
N TRP A 127 -2.14 -6.16 -4.26
CA TRP A 127 -2.16 -5.74 -5.64
C TRP A 127 -1.20 -4.57 -5.89
N GLN A 128 -0.89 -4.35 -7.17
CA GLN A 128 -0.13 -3.22 -7.68
C GLN A 128 -0.61 -2.83 -9.07
N VAL A 129 -0.43 -1.57 -9.46
CA VAL A 129 -0.74 -1.13 -10.84
C VAL A 129 0.55 -0.88 -11.61
N CYS A 130 0.70 -1.53 -12.75
CA CYS A 130 1.72 -1.18 -13.72
C CYS A 130 1.21 -0.05 -14.62
N ALA A 131 1.48 1.21 -14.26
CA ALA A 131 1.04 2.36 -15.07
C ALA A 131 1.74 2.51 -16.42
N ARG A 132 2.89 1.82 -16.62
CA ARG A 132 3.61 1.79 -17.90
C ARG A 132 2.88 0.93 -18.94
N HIS A 133 2.38 -0.23 -18.53
CA HIS A 133 1.76 -1.21 -19.43
C HIS A 133 0.25 -1.35 -19.22
N GLY A 134 -0.35 -0.56 -18.32
CA GLY A 134 -1.78 -0.58 -18.04
C GLY A 134 -2.25 -1.93 -17.53
N ARG A 135 -1.65 -2.42 -16.43
CA ARG A 135 -2.01 -3.73 -15.86
C ARG A 135 -2.25 -3.66 -14.36
N TRP A 136 -3.25 -4.41 -13.92
CA TRP A 136 -3.47 -4.74 -12.53
C TRP A 136 -2.74 -6.04 -12.21
N LEU A 137 -1.85 -5.96 -11.24
CA LEU A 137 -1.06 -7.07 -10.72
C LEU A 137 -1.66 -7.42 -9.36
N ASP A 138 -1.87 -8.68 -9.07
CA ASP A 138 -2.38 -9.14 -7.79
C ASP A 138 -1.47 -10.24 -7.20
N ASN A 139 -1.78 -10.66 -5.98
CA ASN A 139 -1.06 -11.69 -5.24
C ASN A 139 -1.56 -13.10 -5.59
N ARG A 140 -2.28 -13.29 -6.71
CA ARG A 140 -2.62 -14.62 -7.21
C ARG A 140 -1.36 -15.33 -7.69
N ARG A 141 -1.24 -16.59 -7.30
CA ARG A 141 0.00 -17.39 -7.44
C ARG A 141 -0.13 -18.46 -8.51
N GLU A 142 -1.34 -18.70 -8.99
CA GLU A 142 -1.66 -19.69 -9.99
C GLU A 142 -0.97 -19.31 -11.32
N PRO A 143 -0.38 -20.29 -12.04
CA PRO A 143 0.29 -20.03 -13.32
C PRO A 143 -0.59 -19.24 -14.32
N ASP A 144 -1.89 -19.58 -14.36
CA ASP A 144 -2.88 -18.99 -15.28
C ASP A 144 -3.53 -17.71 -14.76
N ALA A 145 -3.22 -17.28 -13.53
CA ALA A 145 -3.66 -16.00 -12.99
C ALA A 145 -2.84 -14.86 -13.60
N ALA A 146 -3.15 -14.54 -14.86
CA ALA A 146 -2.56 -13.43 -15.57
C ALA A 146 -2.97 -12.09 -14.95
N ALA A 147 -2.07 -11.12 -15.07
CA ALA A 147 -2.35 -9.73 -14.74
C ALA A 147 -3.52 -9.19 -15.58
N LEU A 148 -4.46 -8.49 -14.94
CA LEU A 148 -5.63 -7.96 -15.64
C LEU A 148 -5.22 -6.75 -16.49
N ARG A 149 -5.63 -6.74 -17.76
CA ARG A 149 -5.40 -5.60 -18.66
C ARG A 149 -6.36 -4.47 -18.31
N LEU A 150 -5.85 -3.25 -18.21
CA LEU A 150 -6.61 -2.05 -17.86
C LEU A 150 -6.98 -1.20 -19.09
N ALA A 151 -6.91 -1.75 -20.30
CA ALA A 151 -7.24 -1.02 -21.53
C ALA A 151 -8.69 -0.49 -21.51
N ALA A 152 -9.63 -1.25 -20.97
CA ALA A 152 -11.03 -0.84 -20.79
C ALA A 152 -11.26 0.04 -19.54
N LEU A 153 -10.22 0.28 -18.75
CA LEU A 153 -10.28 0.99 -17.46
C LEU A 153 -9.13 2.01 -17.32
N PRO A 154 -8.98 2.95 -18.27
CA PRO A 154 -7.90 3.94 -18.24
C PRO A 154 -7.92 4.81 -16.97
N GLU A 155 -9.08 4.99 -16.34
CA GLU A 155 -9.22 5.75 -15.10
C GLU A 155 -8.47 5.11 -13.92
N VAL A 156 -8.24 3.79 -13.91
CA VAL A 156 -7.47 3.08 -12.87
C VAL A 156 -5.98 3.44 -12.99
N VAL A 157 -5.47 3.48 -14.22
CA VAL A 157 -4.08 3.89 -14.49
C VAL A 157 -3.87 5.36 -14.14
N GLU A 158 -4.83 6.22 -14.48
CA GLU A 158 -4.76 7.64 -14.14
C GLU A 158 -4.85 7.87 -12.63
N ALA A 159 -5.75 7.15 -11.94
CA ALA A 159 -5.81 7.16 -10.49
C ALA A 159 -4.48 6.72 -9.87
N HIS A 160 -3.81 5.72 -10.43
CA HIS A 160 -2.51 5.30 -9.93
C HIS A 160 -1.43 6.38 -10.08
N ARG A 161 -1.36 7.03 -11.24
CA ARG A 161 -0.43 8.16 -11.46
C ARG A 161 -0.71 9.30 -10.47
N LYS A 162 -1.99 9.61 -10.24
CA LYS A 162 -2.43 10.60 -9.24
C LYS A 162 -2.03 10.21 -7.83
N ARG A 163 -2.21 8.95 -7.42
CA ARG A 163 -1.74 8.42 -6.12
C ARG A 163 -0.23 8.59 -5.97
N LEU A 164 0.56 8.15 -6.94
CA LEU A 164 2.03 8.26 -6.88
C LEU A 164 2.49 9.72 -6.78
N LEU A 165 1.82 10.64 -7.47
CA LEU A 165 2.12 12.06 -7.37
C LEU A 165 1.68 12.65 -6.01
N PHE A 166 0.52 12.23 -5.53
CA PHE A 166 -0.05 12.61 -4.24
C PHE A 166 0.87 12.19 -3.08
N GLU A 167 1.28 10.92 -3.03
CA GLU A 167 2.19 10.39 -2.02
C GLU A 167 3.57 11.03 -2.10
N ARG A 168 4.13 11.25 -3.31
CA ARG A 168 5.41 11.96 -3.45
C ARG A 168 5.36 13.40 -2.93
N ARG A 169 4.22 14.09 -3.11
CA ARG A 169 4.06 15.49 -2.67
C ARG A 169 3.77 15.62 -1.19
N LEU A 170 3.00 14.70 -0.63
CA LEU A 170 2.53 14.76 0.76
C LEU A 170 3.34 13.88 1.71
N GLY A 171 4.22 13.02 1.18
CA GLY A 171 5.06 12.13 1.95
C GLY A 171 4.24 11.14 2.78
N ALA A 172 4.69 10.93 4.01
CA ALA A 172 4.09 10.03 4.99
C ALA A 172 2.59 10.29 5.21
N GLY A 173 2.19 11.54 5.42
CA GLY A 173 0.77 11.90 5.59
C GLY A 173 -0.08 11.57 4.35
N GLY A 174 0.48 11.67 3.15
CA GLY A 174 -0.20 11.24 1.93
C GLY A 174 -0.49 9.74 1.90
N ARG A 175 0.50 8.91 2.22
CA ARG A 175 0.34 7.44 2.22
C ARG A 175 -0.74 6.99 3.20
N VAL A 176 -0.77 7.61 4.37
CA VAL A 176 -1.76 7.34 5.41
C VAL A 176 -3.17 7.78 5.01
N LEU A 177 -3.32 8.98 4.46
CA LEU A 177 -4.63 9.48 4.01
C LEU A 177 -5.18 8.68 2.82
N PHE A 178 -4.29 8.13 1.98
CA PHE A 178 -4.69 7.16 0.96
C PHE A 178 -5.17 5.84 1.59
N ALA A 179 -4.50 5.35 2.63
CA ALA A 179 -4.93 4.15 3.37
C ALA A 179 -6.33 4.34 4.00
N ASP A 180 -6.59 5.50 4.62
CA ASP A 180 -7.91 5.84 5.15
C ASP A 180 -8.99 5.87 4.09
N ALA A 181 -8.72 6.55 2.97
CA ALA A 181 -9.66 6.62 1.87
C ALA A 181 -9.94 5.23 1.28
N TYR A 182 -8.89 4.38 1.15
CA TYR A 182 -9.02 3.00 0.71
C TYR A 182 -9.86 2.15 1.67
N ALA A 183 -9.68 2.34 2.99
CA ALA A 183 -10.47 1.65 4.01
C ALA A 183 -11.95 2.08 3.97
N ILE A 184 -12.24 3.38 3.78
CA ILE A 184 -13.61 3.89 3.61
C ILE A 184 -14.26 3.29 2.36
N THR A 185 -13.58 3.31 1.21
CA THR A 185 -14.15 2.74 -0.02
C THR A 185 -14.31 1.22 0.04
N SER A 186 -13.42 0.52 0.75
CA SER A 186 -13.58 -0.92 1.02
C SER A 186 -14.82 -1.19 1.87
N CYS A 187 -15.11 -0.33 2.85
CA CYS A 187 -16.32 -0.41 3.67
C CYS A 187 -17.59 -0.23 2.81
N TRP A 188 -17.60 0.78 1.94
CA TRP A 188 -18.72 0.97 1.00
C TRP A 188 -18.89 -0.20 0.04
N TRP A 189 -17.78 -0.79 -0.46
CA TRP A 189 -17.83 -1.99 -1.30
C TRP A 189 -18.48 -3.18 -0.59
N ASN A 190 -18.10 -3.39 0.67
CA ASN A 190 -18.61 -4.50 1.47
C ASN A 190 -20.12 -4.36 1.74
N LEU A 191 -20.69 -3.15 1.72
CA LEU A 191 -22.10 -2.89 1.99
C LEU A 191 -22.88 -2.77 0.67
N PRO A 192 -23.67 -3.77 0.25
CA PRO A 192 -24.31 -3.76 -1.07
C PRO A 192 -25.19 -2.54 -1.35
N SER A 193 -25.82 -1.96 -0.31
CA SER A 193 -26.64 -0.75 -0.42
C SER A 193 -25.84 0.52 -0.73
N LEU A 194 -24.51 0.49 -0.57
CA LEU A 194 -23.58 1.59 -0.84
C LEU A 194 -22.71 1.35 -2.08
N ASN A 195 -22.96 0.27 -2.82
CA ASN A 195 -22.22 -0.04 -4.03
C ASN A 195 -22.55 0.96 -5.15
N ALA A 196 -21.55 1.78 -5.49
CA ALA A 196 -21.65 2.77 -6.55
C ALA A 196 -21.94 2.10 -7.91
N ARG A 197 -22.86 2.66 -8.71
CA ARG A 197 -23.16 2.13 -10.07
C ARG A 197 -21.94 2.03 -10.97
N VAL A 198 -21.02 3.00 -10.83
CA VAL A 198 -19.76 3.01 -11.59
C VAL A 198 -18.92 1.77 -11.32
N TRP A 199 -18.99 1.20 -10.12
CA TRP A 199 -18.24 0.01 -9.74
C TRP A 199 -18.73 -1.22 -10.50
N HIS A 200 -20.05 -1.42 -10.60
CA HIS A 200 -20.61 -2.49 -11.40
C HIS A 200 -20.23 -2.39 -12.89
N ARG A 201 -20.18 -1.16 -13.44
CA ARG A 201 -19.73 -0.95 -14.82
C ARG A 201 -18.27 -1.38 -15.02
N ARG A 202 -17.37 -1.00 -14.10
CA ARG A 202 -15.95 -1.39 -14.20
C ARG A 202 -15.75 -2.89 -14.01
N ARG A 203 -16.50 -3.49 -13.08
CA ARG A 203 -16.52 -4.94 -12.87
C ARG A 203 -16.92 -5.68 -14.15
N ARG A 204 -17.92 -5.21 -14.89
CA ARG A 204 -18.27 -5.80 -16.19
C ARG A 204 -17.17 -5.61 -17.24
N ALA A 205 -16.50 -4.45 -17.23
CA ALA A 205 -15.44 -4.14 -18.19
C ALA A 205 -14.18 -5.00 -18.05
N VAL A 206 -13.94 -5.64 -16.90
CA VAL A 206 -12.85 -6.62 -16.72
C VAL A 206 -13.20 -8.03 -17.22
N GLY A 207 -14.41 -8.25 -17.75
CA GLY A 207 -14.85 -9.53 -18.30
C GLY A 207 -14.98 -10.63 -17.24
N ARG A 208 -14.61 -11.87 -17.58
CA ARG A 208 -14.69 -13.04 -16.68
C ARG A 208 -13.95 -12.84 -15.35
N ALA A 209 -12.86 -12.08 -15.35
CA ALA A 209 -12.15 -11.76 -14.11
C ALA A 209 -13.03 -11.00 -13.10
N GLY A 210 -14.05 -10.29 -13.59
CA GLY A 210 -15.03 -9.60 -12.77
C GLY A 210 -15.97 -10.52 -12.01
N GLU A 211 -16.04 -11.81 -12.32
CA GLU A 211 -16.85 -12.78 -11.55
C GLU A 211 -16.27 -12.99 -10.14
N ASP A 212 -14.95 -12.86 -9.99
CA ASP A 212 -14.24 -12.91 -8.71
C ASP A 212 -14.27 -11.55 -8.01
N GLU A 213 -15.35 -11.30 -7.27
CA GLU A 213 -15.63 -10.01 -6.63
C GLU A 213 -14.49 -9.52 -5.74
N LEU A 214 -13.92 -10.41 -4.92
CA LEU A 214 -12.88 -10.03 -3.97
C LEU A 214 -11.57 -9.69 -4.66
N ARG A 215 -11.24 -10.40 -5.75
CA ARG A 215 -10.05 -10.11 -6.55
C ARG A 215 -10.13 -8.73 -7.20
N VAL A 216 -11.30 -8.36 -7.74
CA VAL A 216 -11.45 -7.12 -8.50
C VAL A 216 -11.94 -5.94 -7.67
N ALA A 217 -12.44 -6.16 -6.46
CA ALA A 217 -12.96 -5.11 -5.60
C ALA A 217 -12.00 -3.91 -5.48
N PRO A 218 -10.71 -4.10 -5.10
CA PRO A 218 -9.80 -2.98 -5.02
C PRO A 218 -9.64 -2.24 -6.35
N LEU A 219 -9.52 -2.98 -7.47
CA LEU A 219 -9.38 -2.40 -8.82
C LEU A 219 -10.57 -1.49 -9.14
N VAL A 220 -11.77 -1.95 -8.77
CA VAL A 220 -13.03 -1.31 -9.14
C VAL A 220 -13.25 0.01 -8.39
N PHE A 221 -12.99 0.06 -7.07
CA PHE A 221 -13.18 1.28 -6.27
C PHE A 221 -11.93 2.16 -6.16
N TYR A 222 -10.77 1.70 -6.64
CA TYR A 222 -9.50 2.41 -6.53
C TYR A 222 -9.53 3.86 -7.02
N PRO A 223 -10.18 4.21 -8.15
CA PRO A 223 -10.30 5.60 -8.58
C PRO A 223 -11.01 6.50 -7.56
N GLU A 224 -12.06 6.01 -6.89
CA GLU A 224 -12.78 6.74 -5.86
C GLU A 224 -11.93 6.90 -4.59
N ALA A 225 -11.17 5.87 -4.20
CA ALA A 225 -10.24 5.95 -3.07
C ALA A 225 -9.20 7.05 -3.26
N VAL A 226 -8.62 7.15 -4.47
CA VAL A 226 -7.64 8.21 -4.79
C VAL A 226 -8.27 9.60 -4.77
N ARG A 227 -9.50 9.75 -5.27
CA ARG A 227 -10.22 11.04 -5.24
C ARG A 227 -10.55 11.46 -3.80
N LEU A 228 -11.05 10.53 -3.00
CA LEU A 228 -11.39 10.76 -1.60
C LEU A 228 -10.15 11.15 -0.80
N ALA A 229 -9.01 10.46 -0.99
CA ALA A 229 -7.75 10.80 -0.33
C ALA A 229 -7.35 12.27 -0.53
N GLY A 230 -7.64 12.84 -1.71
CA GLY A 230 -7.43 14.26 -2.00
C GLY A 230 -8.28 15.19 -1.12
N LEU A 231 -9.55 14.85 -0.88
CA LEU A 231 -10.43 15.62 0.02
C LEU A 231 -10.04 15.46 1.49
N LEU A 232 -9.65 14.25 1.91
CA LEU A 232 -9.16 14.01 3.27
C LEU A 232 -7.90 14.86 3.53
N ALA A 233 -6.96 14.88 2.58
CA ALA A 233 -5.75 15.70 2.67
C ALA A 233 -6.01 17.21 2.69
N ALA A 234 -7.02 17.68 1.95
CA ALA A 234 -7.38 19.09 1.95
C ALA A 234 -7.84 19.55 3.34
N ARG A 235 -8.73 18.77 3.97
CA ARG A 235 -9.19 19.04 5.34
C ARG A 235 -8.07 18.88 6.36
N GLU A 236 -7.30 17.80 6.27
CA GLU A 236 -6.23 17.52 7.23
C GLU A 236 -5.15 18.61 7.22
N ARG A 237 -4.87 19.19 6.05
CA ARG A 237 -4.00 20.34 5.94
C ARG A 237 -4.55 21.57 6.67
N GLN A 238 -5.84 21.86 6.56
CA GLN A 238 -6.46 22.98 7.28
C GLN A 238 -6.41 22.72 8.80
N ARG A 239 -6.71 21.49 9.22
CA ARG A 239 -6.63 21.04 10.61
C ARG A 239 -5.23 21.24 11.20
N LEU A 240 -4.20 20.70 10.55
CA LEU A 240 -2.80 20.81 10.98
C LEU A 240 -2.24 22.23 10.93
N ARG A 241 -2.86 23.13 10.13
CA ARG A 241 -2.50 24.55 10.10
C ARG A 241 -3.28 25.39 11.11
N ARG A 242 -4.24 24.80 11.83
CA ARG A 242 -5.21 25.48 12.69
C ARG A 242 -6.00 26.55 11.93
N THR A 243 -6.43 26.21 10.71
CA THR A 243 -7.26 27.08 9.85
C THR A 243 -8.55 26.38 9.43
N LEU A 244 -8.96 25.34 10.14
CA LEU A 244 -10.20 24.62 9.89
C LEU A 244 -11.31 25.33 10.68
N THR A 245 -12.11 26.15 9.99
CA THR A 245 -13.28 26.83 10.54
C THR A 245 -14.55 25.99 10.34
N ALA A 246 -15.62 26.30 11.06
CA ALA A 246 -16.94 25.67 10.87
C ALA A 246 -17.45 25.80 9.42
N GLU A 247 -17.27 26.97 8.79
CA GLU A 247 -17.61 27.21 7.39
C GLU A 247 -16.79 26.31 6.45
N SER A 248 -15.47 26.24 6.64
CA SER A 248 -14.62 25.40 5.80
C SER A 248 -14.90 23.90 5.99
N GLN A 249 -15.35 23.51 7.18
CA GLN A 249 -15.81 22.17 7.51
C GLN A 249 -17.13 21.87 6.79
N ALA A 250 -18.12 22.77 6.81
CA ALA A 250 -19.37 22.63 6.09
C ALA A 250 -19.13 22.51 4.57
N ALA A 251 -18.32 23.42 4.00
CA ALA A 251 -17.94 23.36 2.59
C ALA A 251 -17.16 22.08 2.22
N TRP A 252 -16.40 21.51 3.16
CA TRP A 252 -15.77 20.20 2.96
C TRP A 252 -16.80 19.07 2.94
N VAL A 253 -17.77 19.08 3.86
CA VAL A 253 -18.88 18.10 3.86
C VAL A 253 -19.64 18.18 2.54
N GLU A 254 -20.03 19.36 2.08
CA GLU A 254 -20.72 19.55 0.79
C GLU A 254 -19.93 18.96 -0.39
N ARG A 255 -18.61 19.18 -0.44
CA ARG A 255 -17.76 18.59 -1.48
C ARG A 255 -17.70 17.06 -1.41
N VAL A 256 -17.71 16.49 -0.20
CA VAL A 256 -17.76 15.03 -0.03
C VAL A 256 -19.13 14.52 -0.46
N THR A 257 -20.23 15.15 -0.04
CA THR A 257 -21.59 14.83 -0.46
C THR A 257 -21.72 14.80 -1.97
N GLY A 258 -21.27 15.86 -2.66
CA GLY A 258 -21.28 15.91 -4.13
C GLY A 258 -20.42 14.83 -4.81
N LEU A 259 -19.35 14.34 -4.16
CA LEU A 259 -18.62 13.16 -4.67
C LEU A 259 -19.45 11.88 -4.53
N LEU A 260 -20.09 11.67 -3.38
CA LEU A 260 -20.89 10.48 -3.11
C LEU A 260 -22.08 10.41 -4.07
N GLU A 261 -22.79 11.52 -4.25
CA GLU A 261 -23.89 11.64 -5.22
C GLU A 261 -23.42 11.37 -6.65
N ALA A 262 -22.27 11.92 -7.07
CA ALA A 262 -21.70 11.68 -8.39
C ALA A 262 -21.29 10.22 -8.62
N TRP A 263 -21.11 9.43 -7.55
CA TRP A 263 -20.84 8.00 -7.61
C TRP A 263 -22.08 7.15 -7.42
N ASP A 264 -23.24 7.77 -7.15
CA ASP A 264 -24.48 7.08 -6.78
C ASP A 264 -24.34 6.26 -5.48
N ILE A 265 -23.60 6.80 -4.50
CA ILE A 265 -23.52 6.25 -3.15
C ILE A 265 -24.63 6.88 -2.31
N ARG A 266 -25.47 6.04 -1.71
CA ARG A 266 -26.63 6.47 -0.92
C ARG A 266 -26.24 7.32 0.29
N LEU A 267 -27.01 8.38 0.51
CA LEU A 267 -26.96 9.25 1.69
C LEU A 267 -28.17 8.97 2.59
N PRO A 268 -28.03 9.09 3.93
CA PRO A 268 -26.86 9.58 4.67
C PRO A 268 -25.78 8.52 4.98
N GLU A 269 -26.02 7.25 4.67
CA GLU A 269 -25.20 6.12 5.11
C GLU A 269 -23.75 6.20 4.58
N GLY A 270 -23.53 6.69 3.36
CA GLY A 270 -22.19 6.93 2.82
C GLY A 270 -21.37 7.94 3.64
N LEU A 271 -22.01 8.96 4.22
CA LEU A 271 -21.34 9.97 5.04
C LEU A 271 -20.95 9.46 6.43
N MET A 272 -21.55 8.36 6.92
CA MET A 272 -21.24 7.81 8.24
C MET A 272 -19.75 7.44 8.37
N MET A 273 -19.16 6.84 7.34
CA MET A 273 -17.76 6.41 7.32
C MET A 273 -16.81 7.61 7.30
N ILE A 274 -17.23 8.68 6.61
CA ILE A 274 -16.53 9.97 6.59
C ILE A 274 -16.59 10.63 7.97
N ALA A 275 -17.74 10.57 8.65
CA ALA A 275 -17.91 11.10 10.00
C ALA A 275 -17.06 10.33 11.03
N ILE A 276 -16.98 8.99 10.92
CA ILE A 276 -16.09 8.16 11.76
C ILE A 276 -14.63 8.61 11.60
N TRP A 277 -14.18 8.80 10.36
CA TRP A 277 -12.84 9.33 10.10
C TRP A 277 -12.66 10.75 10.67
N ALA A 278 -13.61 11.66 10.44
CA ALA A 278 -13.53 13.04 10.91
C ALA A 278 -13.45 13.15 12.45
N ARG A 279 -14.12 12.25 13.19
CA ARG A 279 -14.04 12.18 14.66
C ARG A 279 -12.65 11.80 15.17
N ARG A 280 -11.89 10.99 14.42
CA ARG A 280 -10.47 10.69 14.73
C ARG A 280 -9.52 11.83 14.37
N HIS A 281 -10.01 12.80 13.60
CA HIS A 281 -9.28 13.98 13.17
C HIS A 281 -10.00 15.26 13.64
N PRO A 282 -10.16 15.47 14.96
CA PRO A 282 -10.84 16.64 15.49
C PRO A 282 -10.04 17.92 15.20
N PRO A 283 -10.72 19.09 15.13
CA PRO A 283 -10.03 20.38 15.11
C PRO A 283 -8.96 20.46 16.22
N LEU A 284 -7.85 21.13 15.93
CA LEU A 284 -6.81 21.40 16.92
C LEU A 284 -7.12 22.70 17.63
N ASP A 285 -6.92 22.74 18.95
CA ASP A 285 -7.07 23.94 19.76
C ASP A 285 -6.13 25.06 19.28
N GLU A 286 -6.56 26.30 19.52
CA GLU A 286 -5.71 27.47 19.32
C GLU A 286 -4.47 27.38 20.25
N PRO A 287 -3.27 27.75 19.75
CA PRO A 287 -2.08 27.77 20.59
C PRO A 287 -2.30 28.72 21.76
N ARG A 288 -1.91 28.31 22.97
CA ARG A 288 -1.97 29.20 24.12
C ARG A 288 -1.01 30.39 23.91
N PRO A 289 -1.36 31.61 24.37
CA PRO A 289 -0.44 32.74 24.31
C PRO A 289 0.90 32.38 24.98
N GLY A 290 2.00 32.44 24.23
CA GLY A 290 3.34 32.10 24.72
C GLY A 290 3.88 30.73 24.32
N GLU A 291 3.05 29.81 23.80
CA GLU A 291 3.57 28.62 23.11
C GLU A 291 4.21 29.05 21.79
N ARG A 292 5.53 28.87 21.67
CA ARG A 292 6.20 28.96 20.37
C ARG A 292 5.48 28.00 19.44
N ALA A 293 4.98 28.51 18.31
CA ALA A 293 4.38 27.69 17.26
C ALA A 293 5.43 26.68 16.78
N ASP A 294 5.39 25.49 17.37
CA ASP A 294 6.44 24.50 17.26
C ASP A 294 6.59 24.03 15.80
N ALA A 295 7.75 23.44 15.49
CA ALA A 295 8.24 23.05 14.16
C ALA A 295 7.31 22.11 13.34
N SER A 296 6.16 21.74 13.89
CA SER A 296 5.14 20.85 13.35
C SER A 296 4.13 21.51 12.41
N ARG A 297 4.13 22.85 12.29
CA ARG A 297 3.20 23.53 11.36
C ARG A 297 3.64 23.28 9.92
N PRO A 298 2.81 22.64 9.06
CA PRO A 298 3.21 22.40 7.68
C PRO A 298 3.38 23.74 6.96
N ALA A 299 4.59 23.98 6.45
CA ALA A 299 4.95 25.20 5.72
C ALA A 299 3.95 25.54 4.61
N ARG A 300 3.78 26.84 4.32
CA ARG A 300 2.78 27.34 3.35
C ARG A 300 3.00 26.72 1.96
N GLY A 301 1.90 26.43 1.26
CA GLY A 301 1.89 25.82 -0.09
C GLY A 301 1.07 24.52 -0.19
N ARG A 302 0.50 24.25 -1.37
CA ARG A 302 -0.34 23.07 -1.64
C ARG A 302 0.46 21.77 -1.86
N ARG A 303 1.78 21.87 -2.05
CA ARG A 303 2.67 20.77 -2.51
C ARG A 303 3.71 20.33 -1.48
N ARG A 304 3.60 20.76 -0.22
CA ARG A 304 4.55 20.40 0.83
C ARG A 304 4.12 19.14 1.59
N PRO A 305 5.08 18.37 2.14
CA PRO A 305 4.80 17.19 2.94
C PRO A 305 3.82 17.49 4.07
N LEU A 306 2.91 16.54 4.33
CA LEU A 306 2.06 16.57 5.51
C LEU A 306 2.75 15.74 6.60
N PRO A 307 2.96 16.30 7.81
CA PRO A 307 3.46 15.53 8.92
C PRO A 307 2.46 14.42 9.28
N LEU A 308 2.95 13.34 9.86
CA LEU A 308 2.09 12.31 10.42
C LEU A 308 1.31 12.90 11.58
N SER A 309 -0.01 12.77 11.56
CA SER A 309 -0.85 13.17 12.68
C SER A 309 -0.60 12.26 13.88
N ALA A 310 -0.72 12.81 15.09
CA ALA A 310 -0.37 12.14 16.35
C ALA A 310 -1.08 10.78 16.59
N GLY A 311 -2.16 10.48 15.87
CA GLY A 311 -2.85 9.19 15.90
C GLY A 311 -2.17 8.06 15.11
N TYR A 312 -1.09 8.34 14.38
CA TYR A 312 -0.35 7.35 13.60
C TYR A 312 0.97 7.00 14.28
N ALA A 313 1.16 5.71 14.56
CA ALA A 313 2.45 5.23 15.04
C ALA A 313 3.50 5.32 13.91
N PRO A 314 4.76 5.66 14.20
CA PRO A 314 5.82 5.78 13.18
C PRO A 314 5.98 4.51 12.31
N HIS A 315 5.79 3.32 12.90
CA HIS A 315 5.86 2.04 12.20
C HIS A 315 4.69 1.79 11.22
N ALA A 316 3.62 2.59 11.25
CA ALA A 316 2.49 2.46 10.32
C ALA A 316 2.90 2.71 8.85
N LEU A 317 4.04 3.38 8.63
CA LEU A 317 4.57 3.59 7.28
C LEU A 317 5.12 2.31 6.66
N ASP A 318 5.64 1.41 7.48
CA ASP A 318 6.18 0.12 7.05
C ASP A 318 5.14 -0.99 7.07
N ALA A 319 3.95 -0.71 7.63
CA ALA A 319 2.83 -1.62 7.64
C ALA A 319 2.16 -1.74 6.26
N THR A 320 1.34 -2.78 6.10
CA THR A 320 0.53 -2.95 4.89
C THR A 320 -0.49 -1.82 4.73
N LEU A 321 -1.03 -1.66 3.53
CA LEU A 321 -2.03 -0.63 3.20
C LEU A 321 -3.25 -0.71 4.15
N GLY A 322 -3.67 -1.91 4.53
CA GLY A 322 -4.74 -2.09 5.50
C GLY A 322 -4.34 -1.57 6.88
N GLU A 323 -3.25 -2.09 7.43
CA GLU A 323 -2.74 -1.76 8.77
C GLU A 323 -2.39 -0.28 8.95
N ARG A 324 -2.05 0.42 7.86
CA ARG A 324 -1.72 1.84 7.87
C ARG A 324 -2.91 2.75 8.17
N SER A 325 -4.14 2.31 7.91
CA SER A 325 -5.33 3.14 8.11
C SER A 325 -5.64 3.31 9.61
N CYS A 326 -6.08 4.52 10.01
CA CYS A 326 -6.64 4.72 11.35
C CYS A 326 -8.04 4.11 11.51
N LEU A 327 -8.61 3.55 10.44
CA LEU A 327 -9.94 2.97 10.41
C LEU A 327 -9.89 1.45 10.57
N PRO A 328 -10.86 0.85 11.28
CA PRO A 328 -10.93 -0.60 11.46
C PRO A 328 -11.47 -1.30 10.20
N PHE A 329 -11.84 -0.55 9.15
CA PHE A 329 -12.43 -1.12 7.95
C PHE A 329 -11.36 -1.88 7.15
N ARG A 330 -11.71 -3.08 6.71
CA ARG A 330 -10.88 -3.94 5.87
C ARG A 330 -11.74 -4.49 4.75
N LEU A 331 -11.12 -4.72 3.59
CA LEU A 331 -11.74 -5.52 2.56
C LEU A 331 -11.75 -6.98 3.05
N SER A 332 -12.92 -7.59 3.11
CA SER A 332 -13.09 -8.94 3.66
C SER A 332 -14.10 -9.74 2.83
N ALA A 333 -13.85 -11.04 2.72
CA ALA A 333 -14.79 -12.00 2.12
C ALA A 333 -16.04 -12.15 2.98
N ASP A 334 -15.83 -12.19 4.29
CA ASP A 334 -16.87 -12.20 5.28
C ASP A 334 -17.16 -10.76 5.69
N LEU A 335 -18.42 -10.38 5.76
CA LEU A 335 -18.90 -9.19 6.47
C LEU A 335 -18.61 -9.24 7.98
N SER A 336 -17.76 -10.17 8.43
CA SER A 336 -17.30 -10.30 9.80
C SER A 336 -16.51 -9.04 10.18
N PRO A 337 -16.95 -8.31 11.21
CA PRO A 337 -16.20 -7.17 11.72
C PRO A 337 -14.79 -7.59 12.13
N ALA A 338 -13.87 -6.63 12.14
CA ALA A 338 -12.63 -6.78 12.90
C ALA A 338 -12.97 -7.23 14.35
N PRO A 339 -12.06 -7.91 15.06
CA PRO A 339 -12.26 -8.23 16.48
C PRO A 339 -12.66 -6.95 17.24
N GLY A 340 -13.93 -6.88 17.69
CA GLY A 340 -14.53 -5.64 18.20
C GLY A 340 -15.93 -5.30 17.66
N GLY A 341 -16.42 -5.98 16.62
CA GLY A 341 -17.82 -5.90 16.21
C GLY A 341 -18.20 -4.65 15.39
N TRP A 342 -19.22 -4.78 14.54
CA TRP A 342 -19.98 -3.62 14.07
C TRP A 342 -20.94 -3.23 15.22
N ARG A 343 -20.79 -2.02 15.78
CA ARG A 343 -21.91 -1.34 16.44
C ARG A 343 -22.31 -0.17 15.56
N LEU A 344 -23.39 -0.38 14.80
CA LEU A 344 -24.04 0.67 14.01
C LEU A 344 -24.96 1.55 14.87
N ASP A 345 -25.08 1.25 16.16
CA ASP A 345 -25.87 2.03 17.10
C ASP A 345 -24.91 2.83 17.99
N GLY A 346 -24.48 3.99 17.48
CA GLY A 346 -23.94 5.06 18.32
C GLY A 346 -25.07 5.80 19.02
N LEU A 347 -25.81 5.12 19.90
CA LEU A 347 -26.73 5.72 20.87
C LEU A 347 -26.70 4.89 22.16
N THR A 348 -25.75 5.19 23.03
CA THR A 348 -26.02 5.62 24.42
C THR A 348 -24.81 6.36 24.95
#